data_AF-A0A6J0K5M6-F1
#
_entry.id   AF-A0A6J0K5M6-F1
#
_cell.length_a   1.000
_cell.length_b   1.000
_cell.length_c   1.000
_cell.angle_alpha   90.00
_cell.angle_beta   90.00
_cell.angle_gamma   90.00
#
_symmetry.space_group_name_H-M   'P 1'
#
loop_
_entity.id
_entity.type
_entity.pdbx_description
1 polymer ?
#
loop_
_entity_poly.entity_id
_entity_poly.type
_entity_poly.pdbx_seq_one_letter_code
_entity_poly.pdbx_strand_id
1 'polypeptide(L)'
;MARWLLQILIISSLHLISLTSQQETRFVYKNFLDQEDLYLDASAKVLSSGLLQLTNTSLNQIGHAFYKKPVELSSSKPLSFSTHFVCALVPKQGREGGHGIAFLVSPSRDFSHAEATRYLGAFNASALESSPSSHVLAVELDTIWNPEFNDVITNHVGIDVNSPISLGVASASYYSDINGKNESMNLLSGKPIQVWVDYEGTVLNVSIAPLEVQKPSRPLLSQPINLTEVFRNSSRLFVGFSASTGAAVSDQYIVGWSFSTNRGSLQQLDISRLVEVPHSSAPHKKLPTLVIVLLLCLSFVVLYVLA
;
A
#
# COMPACT_ATOMS: atom_id res chain seq x y z
N MET A 1 -55.18 -32.56 -4.63
CA MET A 1 -54.75 -31.14 -4.77
C MET A 1 -53.87 -30.66 -3.62
N ALA A 2 -54.20 -30.93 -2.34
CA ALA A 2 -53.43 -30.46 -1.19
C ALA A 2 -51.93 -30.87 -1.14
N ARG A 3 -51.57 -32.08 -1.56
CA ARG A 3 -50.16 -32.54 -1.60
C ARG A 3 -49.27 -31.76 -2.58
N TRP A 4 -49.82 -31.37 -3.73
CA TRP A 4 -49.12 -30.61 -4.76
C TRP A 4 -48.89 -29.16 -4.32
N LEU A 5 -49.88 -28.56 -3.65
CA LEU A 5 -49.75 -27.22 -3.07
C LEU A 5 -48.68 -27.17 -1.99
N LEU A 6 -48.58 -28.21 -1.13
CA LEU A 6 -47.55 -28.29 -0.09
C LEU A 6 -46.14 -28.43 -0.70
N GLN A 7 -45.97 -29.23 -1.75
CA GLN A 7 -44.69 -29.37 -2.45
C GLN A 7 -44.28 -28.07 -3.15
N ILE A 8 -45.21 -27.35 -3.80
CA ILE A 8 -44.95 -26.05 -4.40
C ILE A 8 -44.57 -25.02 -3.31
N LEU A 9 -45.23 -25.05 -2.14
CA LEU A 9 -44.91 -24.17 -1.01
C LEU A 9 -43.53 -24.48 -0.41
N ILE A 10 -43.14 -25.76 -0.34
CA ILE A 10 -41.81 -26.19 0.14
C ILE A 10 -40.73 -25.80 -0.86
N ILE A 11 -40.96 -26.00 -2.17
CA ILE A 11 -40.00 -25.60 -3.21
C ILE A 11 -39.88 -24.08 -3.29
N SER A 12 -40.99 -23.34 -3.17
CA SER A 12 -40.97 -21.88 -3.16
C SER A 12 -40.32 -21.33 -1.90
N SER A 13 -40.56 -21.93 -0.72
CA SER A 13 -39.88 -21.54 0.52
C SER A 13 -38.38 -21.89 0.50
N LEU A 14 -37.98 -23.02 -0.11
CA LEU A 14 -36.57 -23.34 -0.34
C LEU A 14 -35.90 -22.37 -1.34
N HIS A 15 -36.64 -21.83 -2.32
CA HIS A 15 -36.14 -20.77 -3.21
C HIS A 15 -36.14 -19.38 -2.55
N LEU A 16 -37.06 -19.11 -1.61
CA LEU A 16 -37.13 -17.86 -0.83
C LEU A 16 -36.07 -17.79 0.28
N ILE A 17 -35.56 -18.94 0.75
CA ILE A 17 -34.45 -18.99 1.72
C ILE A 17 -33.08 -18.77 1.05
N SER A 18 -32.99 -18.88 -0.27
CA SER A 18 -31.83 -18.41 -1.05
C SER A 18 -31.89 -16.89 -1.29
N LEU A 19 -32.16 -16.12 -0.24
CA LEU A 19 -31.66 -14.75 -0.17
C LEU A 19 -30.14 -14.88 -0.11
N THR A 20 -29.47 -14.70 -1.25
CA THR A 20 -28.03 -14.52 -1.32
C THR A 20 -27.67 -13.28 -0.51
N SER A 21 -27.48 -13.48 0.80
CA SER A 21 -26.73 -12.56 1.65
C SER A 21 -25.36 -12.45 1.02
N GLN A 22 -25.10 -11.38 0.27
CA GLN A 22 -23.76 -11.11 -0.24
C GLN A 22 -22.80 -11.11 0.94
N GLN A 23 -21.91 -12.09 0.96
CA GLN A 23 -21.02 -12.28 2.09
C GLN A 23 -20.01 -11.15 2.10
N GLU A 24 -20.02 -10.36 3.17
CA GLU A 24 -19.06 -9.30 3.39
C GLU A 24 -17.63 -9.85 3.25
N THR A 25 -16.82 -9.23 2.39
CA THR A 25 -15.42 -9.60 2.28
C THR A 25 -14.66 -8.88 3.38
N ARG A 26 -14.10 -9.64 4.32
CA ARG A 26 -13.29 -9.13 5.43
C ARG A 26 -12.16 -10.09 5.77
N PHE A 27 -10.99 -9.56 6.09
CA PHE A 27 -9.86 -10.34 6.59
C PHE A 27 -8.86 -9.46 7.36
N VAL A 28 -8.00 -10.12 8.14
CA VAL A 28 -6.86 -9.48 8.81
C VAL A 28 -5.64 -10.39 8.76
N TYR A 29 -4.54 -9.88 8.25
CA TYR A 29 -3.22 -10.50 8.24
C TYR A 29 -2.32 -9.71 9.19
N LYS A 30 -2.04 -10.31 10.35
CA LYS A 30 -1.09 -9.77 11.35
C LYS A 30 0.36 -10.13 11.02
N ASN A 31 0.51 -11.17 10.22
CA ASN A 31 1.70 -11.60 9.49
C ASN A 31 1.21 -12.37 8.26
N PHE A 32 2.13 -12.77 7.39
CA PHE A 32 1.81 -13.43 6.12
C PHE A 32 2.22 -14.92 6.08
N LEU A 33 2.62 -15.52 7.21
CA LEU A 33 2.92 -16.96 7.27
C LEU A 33 1.64 -17.76 7.02
N ASP A 34 1.75 -18.80 6.19
CA ASP A 34 0.71 -19.80 5.93
C ASP A 34 -0.67 -19.21 5.52
N GLN A 35 -0.69 -18.04 4.87
CA GLN A 35 -1.93 -17.41 4.40
C GLN A 35 -2.42 -18.05 3.09
N GLU A 36 -3.33 -19.01 3.20
CA GLU A 36 -3.86 -19.75 2.04
C GLU A 36 -4.59 -18.84 1.03
N ASP A 37 -5.22 -17.76 1.48
CA ASP A 37 -5.94 -16.81 0.65
C ASP A 37 -5.04 -15.68 0.09
N LEU A 38 -3.71 -15.81 0.17
CA LEU A 38 -2.76 -14.86 -0.43
C LEU A 38 -2.21 -15.38 -1.76
N TYR A 39 -2.37 -14.60 -2.82
CA TYR A 39 -1.76 -14.83 -4.13
C TYR A 39 -0.52 -13.94 -4.25
N LEU A 40 0.59 -14.51 -4.72
CA LEU A 40 1.85 -13.81 -4.93
C LEU A 40 2.28 -13.99 -6.38
N ASP A 41 2.83 -12.93 -6.97
CA ASP A 41 3.34 -12.93 -8.34
C ASP A 41 4.65 -12.12 -8.45
N ALA A 42 5.39 -12.37 -9.53
CA ALA A 42 6.69 -11.80 -9.82
C ALA A 42 7.70 -11.98 -8.66
N SER A 43 8.26 -10.89 -8.12
CA SER A 43 9.27 -10.99 -7.06
C SER A 43 8.71 -11.10 -5.64
N ALA A 44 7.37 -11.01 -5.46
CA ALA A 44 6.76 -10.99 -4.14
C ALA A 44 6.87 -12.35 -3.44
N LYS A 45 7.24 -12.32 -2.16
CA LYS A 45 7.38 -13.52 -1.32
C LYS A 45 7.11 -13.23 0.15
N VAL A 46 6.69 -14.26 0.88
CA VAL A 46 6.63 -14.22 2.34
C VAL A 46 7.97 -14.65 2.91
N LEU A 47 8.55 -13.83 3.77
CA LEU A 47 9.77 -14.15 4.50
C LEU A 47 9.49 -15.07 5.68
N SER A 48 10.51 -15.80 6.15
CA SER A 48 10.39 -16.62 7.37
C SER A 48 10.05 -15.81 8.63
N SER A 49 10.30 -14.50 8.62
CA SER A 49 9.86 -13.58 9.68
C SER A 49 8.35 -13.34 9.67
N GLY A 50 7.65 -13.67 8.58
CA GLY A 50 6.23 -13.40 8.37
C GLY A 50 5.93 -12.06 7.70
N LEU A 51 6.94 -11.32 7.26
CA LEU A 51 6.76 -10.14 6.41
C LEU A 51 6.44 -10.55 4.97
N LEU A 52 5.57 -9.79 4.31
CA LEU A 52 5.39 -9.87 2.86
C LEU A 52 6.37 -8.90 2.20
N GLN A 53 7.39 -9.42 1.52
CA GLN A 53 8.33 -8.63 0.72
C GLN A 53 7.80 -8.56 -0.72
N LEU A 54 7.41 -7.38 -1.18
CA LEU A 54 6.96 -7.17 -2.57
C LEU A 54 8.16 -7.12 -3.52
N THR A 55 9.19 -6.33 -3.20
CA THR A 55 10.46 -6.29 -3.93
C THR A 55 11.63 -6.28 -2.96
N ASN A 56 12.82 -6.59 -3.49
CA ASN A 56 14.07 -6.44 -2.77
C ASN A 56 14.98 -5.42 -3.47
N THR A 57 16.20 -5.26 -2.95
CA THR A 57 17.18 -4.29 -3.46
C THR A 57 17.83 -4.62 -4.83
N SER A 58 17.20 -5.47 -5.64
CA SER A 58 17.58 -5.76 -7.03
C SER A 58 16.99 -4.72 -7.99
N LEU A 59 17.59 -4.60 -9.17
CA LEU A 59 17.19 -3.63 -10.19
C LEU A 59 15.95 -4.09 -10.96
N ASN A 60 15.12 -3.13 -11.37
CA ASN A 60 14.01 -3.33 -12.31
C ASN A 60 13.07 -4.50 -11.94
N GLN A 61 12.75 -4.64 -10.65
CA GLN A 61 11.79 -5.64 -10.19
C GLN A 61 10.38 -5.07 -10.17
N ILE A 62 9.42 -5.98 -10.31
CA ILE A 62 8.04 -5.78 -9.89
C ILE A 62 7.66 -6.90 -8.94
N GLY A 63 6.72 -6.64 -8.05
CA GLY A 63 6.16 -7.65 -7.16
C GLY A 63 4.71 -7.36 -6.87
N HIS A 64 3.90 -8.41 -6.84
CA HIS A 64 2.47 -8.29 -6.59
C HIS A 64 1.99 -9.28 -5.55
N ALA A 65 1.05 -8.82 -4.73
CA ALA A 65 0.37 -9.67 -3.77
C ALA A 65 -1.11 -9.32 -3.72
N PHE A 66 -1.98 -10.30 -3.85
CA PHE A 66 -3.43 -10.10 -3.88
C PHE A 66 -4.15 -11.03 -2.91
N TYR A 67 -5.26 -10.56 -2.36
CA TYR A 67 -6.22 -11.46 -1.74
C TYR A 67 -6.89 -12.32 -2.83
N LYS A 68 -6.91 -13.64 -2.65
CA LYS A 68 -7.37 -14.60 -3.67
C LYS A 68 -8.84 -14.48 -4.00
N LYS A 69 -9.67 -14.23 -2.97
CA LYS A 69 -11.13 -14.16 -3.14
C LYS A 69 -11.52 -12.75 -3.59
N PRO A 70 -12.32 -12.62 -4.65
CA PRO A 70 -12.74 -11.30 -5.10
C PRO A 70 -13.75 -10.65 -4.16
N VAL A 71 -13.78 -9.33 -4.20
CA VAL A 71 -14.89 -8.49 -3.76
C VAL A 71 -15.95 -8.50 -4.87
N GLU A 72 -17.10 -9.10 -4.61
CA GLU A 72 -18.22 -9.10 -5.56
C GLU A 72 -18.91 -7.73 -5.57
N LEU A 73 -19.20 -7.20 -6.76
CA LEU A 73 -19.96 -5.96 -6.94
C LEU A 73 -21.44 -6.27 -7.00
N SER A 74 -22.24 -5.52 -6.24
CA SER A 74 -23.70 -5.66 -6.23
C SER A 74 -24.36 -4.50 -6.95
N SER A 75 -25.41 -4.79 -7.71
CA SER A 75 -26.30 -3.76 -8.26
C SER A 75 -27.21 -3.13 -7.20
N SER A 76 -27.40 -3.78 -6.05
CA SER A 76 -28.29 -3.33 -4.97
C SER A 76 -27.60 -2.52 -3.88
N LYS A 77 -26.27 -2.56 -3.80
CA LYS A 77 -25.48 -1.82 -2.80
C LYS A 77 -24.26 -1.16 -3.46
N PRO A 78 -24.07 0.16 -3.29
CA PRO A 78 -22.87 0.83 -3.77
C PRO A 78 -21.59 0.19 -3.23
N LEU A 79 -20.55 0.10 -4.05
CA LEU A 79 -19.23 -0.34 -3.63
C LEU A 79 -18.74 0.55 -2.49
N SER A 80 -18.34 -0.07 -1.38
CA SER A 80 -17.65 0.60 -0.28
C SER A 80 -16.63 -0.37 0.29
N PHE A 81 -15.50 0.17 0.72
CA PHE A 81 -14.49 -0.61 1.41
C PHE A 81 -13.64 0.28 2.30
N SER A 82 -13.03 -0.34 3.29
CA SER A 82 -11.95 0.24 4.07
C SER A 82 -10.80 -0.75 4.12
N THR A 83 -9.59 -0.24 4.00
CA THR A 83 -8.36 -1.01 4.21
C THR A 83 -7.42 -0.25 5.13
N HIS A 84 -6.74 -0.98 6.00
CA HIS A 84 -5.66 -0.50 6.85
C HIS A 84 -4.49 -1.43 6.67
N PHE A 85 -3.36 -0.91 6.22
CA PHE A 85 -2.14 -1.70 6.12
C PHE A 85 -0.96 -0.94 6.71
N VAL A 86 0.04 -1.71 7.11
CA VAL A 86 1.33 -1.19 7.56
C VAL A 86 2.37 -1.62 6.54
N CYS A 87 3.14 -0.67 6.01
CA CYS A 87 4.21 -0.94 5.06
C CYS A 87 5.53 -0.28 5.50
N ALA A 88 6.63 -0.65 4.86
CA ALA A 88 7.91 0.01 5.02
C ALA A 88 8.72 -0.07 3.73
N LEU A 89 9.38 1.04 3.38
CA LEU A 89 10.34 1.11 2.27
C LEU A 89 11.74 1.31 2.86
N VAL A 90 12.55 0.26 2.79
CA VAL A 90 13.89 0.24 3.39
C VAL A 90 14.94 0.37 2.28
N PRO A 91 15.52 1.56 2.06
CA PRO A 91 16.48 1.77 0.99
C PRO A 91 17.78 0.99 1.25
N LYS A 92 18.39 0.49 0.16
CA LYS A 92 19.70 -0.15 0.26
C LYS A 92 20.75 0.88 0.68
N GLN A 93 21.55 0.54 1.69
CA GLN A 93 22.63 1.42 2.13
C GLN A 93 23.58 1.76 0.98
N GLY A 94 23.87 3.06 0.83
CA GLY A 94 24.77 3.57 -0.21
C GLY A 94 24.18 3.58 -1.62
N ARG A 95 22.86 3.35 -1.75
CA ARG A 95 22.12 3.51 -3.01
C ARG A 95 20.94 4.44 -2.80
N GLU A 96 20.46 5.02 -3.90
CA GLU A 96 19.19 5.72 -3.94
C GLU A 96 18.04 4.75 -3.67
N GLY A 97 17.07 5.20 -2.87
CA GLY A 97 15.88 4.41 -2.51
C GLY A 97 14.74 4.64 -3.50
N GLY A 98 14.00 3.59 -3.83
CA GLY A 98 12.89 3.66 -4.77
C GLY A 98 12.28 2.30 -5.10
N HIS A 99 11.24 2.22 -5.93
CA HIS A 99 10.46 3.35 -6.46
C HIS A 99 9.23 3.66 -5.59
N GLY A 100 8.44 2.66 -5.24
CA GLY A 100 7.25 2.88 -4.41
C GLY A 100 6.46 1.60 -4.16
N ILE A 101 5.39 1.73 -3.36
CA ILE A 101 4.38 0.69 -3.11
C ILE A 101 3.02 1.27 -3.48
N ALA A 102 2.15 0.49 -4.11
CA ALA A 102 0.77 0.88 -4.36
C ALA A 102 -0.22 -0.16 -3.81
N PHE A 103 -1.29 0.31 -3.17
CA PHE A 103 -2.48 -0.50 -2.93
C PHE A 103 -3.35 -0.48 -4.18
N LEU A 104 -3.76 -1.66 -4.66
CA LEU A 104 -4.47 -1.83 -5.92
C LEU A 104 -5.90 -2.33 -5.73
N VAL A 105 -6.80 -1.83 -6.58
CA VAL A 105 -8.12 -2.42 -6.86
C VAL A 105 -8.27 -2.60 -8.37
N SER A 106 -8.57 -3.82 -8.82
CA SER A 106 -8.61 -4.16 -10.24
C SER A 106 -9.54 -5.36 -10.51
N PRO A 107 -10.07 -5.54 -11.74
CA PRO A 107 -10.92 -6.69 -12.07
C PRO A 107 -10.13 -8.00 -12.29
N SER A 108 -8.80 -7.92 -12.30
CA SER A 108 -7.88 -9.04 -12.47
C SER A 108 -6.69 -8.94 -11.53
N ARG A 109 -6.11 -10.08 -11.16
CA ARG A 109 -4.82 -10.19 -10.46
C ARG A 109 -3.63 -10.36 -11.41
N ASP A 110 -3.91 -10.46 -12.72
CA ASP A 110 -2.89 -10.58 -13.76
C ASP A 110 -2.33 -9.21 -14.12
N PHE A 111 -1.09 -8.96 -13.69
CA PHE A 111 -0.30 -7.77 -13.98
C PHE A 111 0.95 -8.10 -14.82
N SER A 112 0.88 -9.16 -15.65
CA SER A 112 1.97 -9.53 -16.57
C SER A 112 2.33 -8.44 -17.58
N HIS A 113 1.40 -7.51 -17.83
CA HIS A 113 1.59 -6.35 -18.69
C HIS A 113 2.27 -5.17 -17.99
N ALA A 114 2.44 -5.22 -16.67
CA ALA A 114 2.92 -4.09 -15.89
C ALA A 114 4.44 -3.96 -15.95
N GLU A 115 4.92 -2.72 -15.88
CA GLU A 115 6.34 -2.38 -16.00
C GLU A 115 6.92 -1.91 -14.65
N ALA A 116 8.23 -2.08 -14.51
CA ALA A 116 8.98 -1.62 -13.34
C ALA A 116 9.15 -0.10 -13.33
N THR A 117 9.97 0.41 -12.39
CA THR A 117 10.31 1.84 -12.27
C THR A 117 9.07 2.70 -11.98
N ARG A 118 8.89 3.80 -12.72
CA ARG A 118 7.81 4.79 -12.60
C ARG A 118 6.39 4.22 -12.69
N TYR A 119 6.20 3.05 -13.26
CA TYR A 119 4.87 2.45 -13.37
C TYR A 119 4.44 1.63 -12.13
N LEU A 120 5.29 1.57 -11.10
CA LEU A 120 5.04 0.92 -9.80
C LEU A 120 4.58 -0.55 -9.88
N GLY A 121 4.85 -1.23 -10.99
CA GLY A 121 4.32 -2.56 -11.26
C GLY A 121 2.79 -2.58 -11.38
N ALA A 122 2.11 -1.43 -11.50
CA ALA A 122 0.67 -1.33 -11.64
C ALA A 122 0.25 -0.98 -13.08
N PHE A 123 1.09 -0.23 -13.80
CA PHE A 123 0.81 0.31 -15.13
C PHE A 123 1.90 -0.07 -16.13
N ASN A 124 1.76 0.41 -17.36
CA ASN A 124 2.80 0.37 -18.39
C ASN A 124 2.72 1.62 -19.27
N ALA A 125 3.62 1.73 -20.25
CA ALA A 125 3.67 2.90 -21.13
C ALA A 125 2.35 3.19 -21.88
N SER A 126 1.56 2.17 -22.23
CA SER A 126 0.29 2.35 -22.94
C SER A 126 -0.80 3.01 -22.08
N ALA A 127 -0.63 3.06 -20.75
CA ALA A 127 -1.56 3.71 -19.84
C ALA A 127 -1.61 5.25 -20.01
N LEU A 128 -0.65 5.83 -20.74
CA LEU A 128 -0.61 7.26 -21.09
C LEU A 128 -1.37 7.61 -22.37
N GLU A 129 -1.89 6.60 -23.07
CA GLU A 129 -2.67 6.81 -24.29
C GLU A 129 -4.05 7.43 -23.98
N SER A 130 -4.69 8.03 -24.97
CA SER A 130 -5.95 8.78 -24.81
C SER A 130 -7.15 7.92 -24.37
N SER A 131 -7.04 6.59 -24.43
CA SER A 131 -8.04 5.64 -23.97
C SER A 131 -7.36 4.47 -23.28
N PRO A 132 -6.86 4.65 -22.04
CA PRO A 132 -6.18 3.59 -21.31
C PRO A 132 -7.13 2.41 -21.12
N SER A 133 -6.66 1.21 -21.45
CA SER A 133 -7.42 -0.04 -21.23
C SER A 133 -7.22 -0.60 -19.82
N SER A 134 -6.31 -0.01 -19.03
CA SER A 134 -6.10 -0.44 -17.66
C SER A 134 -7.32 -0.09 -16.83
N HIS A 135 -7.87 -1.06 -16.10
CA HIS A 135 -8.97 -0.87 -15.16
C HIS A 135 -8.40 -1.03 -13.76
N VAL A 136 -7.70 -0.02 -13.27
CA VAL A 136 -6.93 -0.09 -12.03
C VAL A 136 -7.13 1.21 -11.27
N LEU A 137 -7.52 1.07 -10.00
CA LEU A 137 -7.33 2.11 -8.99
C LEU A 137 -6.05 1.78 -8.24
N ALA A 138 -5.14 2.75 -8.12
CA ALA A 138 -3.98 2.63 -7.25
C ALA A 138 -3.96 3.77 -6.21
N VAL A 139 -3.55 3.44 -4.99
CA VAL A 139 -3.12 4.42 -4.00
C VAL A 139 -1.63 4.20 -3.79
N GLU A 140 -0.83 5.09 -4.36
CA GLU A 140 0.62 4.98 -4.41
C GLU A 140 1.30 5.74 -3.26
N LEU A 141 2.41 5.16 -2.79
CA LEU A 141 3.42 5.80 -1.96
C LEU A 141 4.69 5.84 -2.82
N ASP A 142 4.85 6.92 -3.57
CA ASP A 142 5.98 7.12 -4.48
C ASP A 142 7.07 7.96 -3.83
N THR A 143 8.31 7.63 -4.16
CA THR A 143 9.53 8.21 -3.61
C THR A 143 10.44 8.78 -4.68
N ILE A 144 10.09 8.61 -5.96
CA ILE A 144 10.83 9.11 -7.11
C ILE A 144 10.03 10.22 -7.77
N TRP A 145 10.76 11.23 -8.27
CA TRP A 145 10.15 12.27 -9.08
C TRP A 145 10.24 11.91 -10.55
N ASN A 146 9.09 11.80 -11.20
CA ASN A 146 8.94 11.51 -12.61
C ASN A 146 8.37 12.73 -13.34
N PRO A 147 9.21 13.59 -13.96
CA PRO A 147 8.74 14.80 -14.64
C PRO A 147 7.75 14.50 -15.78
N GLU A 148 7.87 13.35 -16.43
CA GLU A 148 6.95 12.86 -17.46
C GLU A 148 5.51 12.60 -16.97
N PHE A 149 5.31 12.43 -15.66
CA PHE A 149 3.99 12.27 -15.03
C PHE A 149 3.48 13.56 -14.39
N ASN A 150 4.15 14.67 -14.66
CA ASN A 150 3.91 15.96 -14.02
C ASN A 150 4.03 15.90 -12.49
N ASP A 151 4.88 15.01 -11.97
CA ASP A 151 5.18 15.00 -10.56
C ASP A 151 5.72 16.37 -10.17
N VAL A 152 5.10 16.96 -9.15
CA VAL A 152 5.61 18.20 -8.56
C VAL A 152 6.48 17.88 -7.34
N ILE A 153 6.42 16.65 -6.82
CA ILE A 153 6.95 16.24 -5.51
C ILE A 153 7.53 14.80 -5.62
N THR A 154 8.75 14.56 -5.13
CA THR A 154 9.37 13.21 -5.11
C THR A 154 8.68 12.23 -4.15
N ASN A 155 8.51 12.67 -2.89
CA ASN A 155 8.02 11.86 -1.78
C ASN A 155 6.55 12.20 -1.52
N HIS A 156 5.66 11.44 -2.14
CA HIS A 156 4.25 11.78 -2.23
C HIS A 156 3.33 10.56 -2.08
N VAL A 157 2.06 10.87 -1.85
CA VAL A 157 0.95 9.90 -1.92
C VAL A 157 0.07 10.32 -3.08
N GLY A 158 -0.29 9.36 -3.92
CA GLY A 158 -1.09 9.55 -5.12
C GLY A 158 -2.35 8.69 -5.14
N ILE A 159 -3.33 9.11 -5.94
CA ILE A 159 -4.53 8.35 -6.28
C ILE A 159 -4.59 8.27 -7.80
N ASP A 160 -4.34 7.08 -8.32
CA ASP A 160 -4.24 6.83 -9.75
C ASP A 160 -5.45 6.07 -10.25
N VAL A 161 -5.94 6.47 -11.42
CA VAL A 161 -7.12 5.86 -12.03
C VAL A 161 -6.81 5.60 -13.49
N ASN A 162 -6.56 4.34 -13.80
CA ASN A 162 -6.28 3.84 -15.16
C ASN A 162 -5.04 4.46 -15.84
N SER A 163 -4.24 5.23 -15.10
CA SER A 163 -3.07 5.97 -15.59
C SER A 163 -2.11 6.17 -14.43
N PRO A 164 -0.77 6.10 -14.64
CA PRO A 164 0.22 6.45 -13.61
C PRO A 164 0.28 7.97 -13.31
N ILE A 165 -0.51 8.79 -14.01
CA ILE A 165 -0.67 10.21 -13.66
C ILE A 165 -1.79 10.33 -12.63
N SER A 166 -1.41 10.69 -11.42
CA SER A 166 -2.31 10.83 -10.27
C SER A 166 -3.45 11.82 -10.50
N LEU A 167 -4.67 11.39 -10.20
CA LEU A 167 -5.87 12.23 -10.14
C LEU A 167 -5.84 13.17 -8.93
N GLY A 168 -5.23 12.72 -7.82
CA GLY A 168 -5.01 13.52 -6.62
C GLY A 168 -3.66 13.16 -6.00
N VAL A 169 -2.85 14.18 -5.70
CA VAL A 169 -1.49 14.02 -5.18
C VAL A 169 -1.23 14.95 -4.01
N ALA A 170 -0.50 14.47 -3.00
CA ALA A 170 -0.04 15.28 -1.87
C ALA A 170 1.35 14.83 -1.41
N SER A 171 2.17 15.78 -0.95
CA SER A 171 3.44 15.44 -0.28
C SER A 171 3.17 14.53 0.92
N ALA A 172 4.01 13.51 1.12
CA ALA A 172 3.79 12.58 2.21
C ALA A 172 3.84 13.31 3.56
N SER A 173 2.70 13.37 4.21
CA SER A 173 2.49 14.05 5.48
C SER A 173 1.22 13.49 6.15
N TYR A 174 1.06 13.78 7.43
CA TYR A 174 -0.16 13.42 8.17
C TYR A 174 -0.67 14.59 8.98
N TYR A 175 -1.98 14.68 9.17
CA TYR A 175 -2.55 15.66 10.08
C TYR A 175 -2.33 15.20 11.53
N SER A 176 -1.52 15.95 12.28
CA SER A 176 -1.28 15.70 13.69
C SER A 176 -2.41 16.33 14.50
N ASP A 177 -3.31 15.51 15.03
CA ASP A 177 -4.44 15.97 15.85
C ASP A 177 -3.99 16.69 17.13
N ILE A 178 -2.83 16.30 17.66
CA ILE A 178 -2.23 16.93 18.84
C ILE A 178 -1.72 18.33 18.52
N ASN A 179 -1.03 18.48 17.39
CA ASN A 179 -0.40 19.76 17.01
C ASN A 179 -1.29 20.63 16.12
N GLY A 180 -2.44 20.10 15.68
CA GLY A 180 -3.41 20.80 14.83
C GLY A 180 -2.93 21.12 13.42
N LYS A 181 -1.87 20.47 12.92
CA LYS A 181 -1.23 20.79 11.63
C LYS A 181 -0.69 19.55 10.92
N ASN A 182 -0.40 19.68 9.63
CA ASN A 182 0.27 18.62 8.87
C ASN A 182 1.75 18.52 9.28
N GLU A 183 2.22 17.29 9.47
CA GLU A 183 3.62 16.95 9.74
C GLU A 183 4.17 16.10 8.60
N SER A 184 5.32 16.50 8.06
CA SER A 184 5.97 15.82 6.93
C SER A 184 6.44 14.42 7.32
N MET A 185 6.32 13.49 6.38
CA MET A 185 6.82 12.12 6.51
C MET A 185 7.86 11.83 5.42
N ASN A 186 8.87 11.05 5.77
CA ASN A 186 9.80 10.49 4.80
C ASN A 186 9.46 9.01 4.58
N LEU A 187 8.92 8.69 3.41
CA LEU A 187 8.53 7.34 3.02
C LEU A 187 9.74 6.37 2.97
N LEU A 188 10.93 6.88 2.63
CA LEU A 188 12.19 6.13 2.59
C LEU A 188 12.93 6.09 3.94
N SER A 189 12.26 6.43 5.05
CA SER A 189 12.89 6.39 6.38
C SER A 189 13.22 4.97 6.85
N GLY A 190 12.70 3.93 6.19
CA GLY A 190 12.76 2.53 6.63
C GLY A 190 11.87 2.21 7.82
N LYS A 191 11.20 3.21 8.41
CA LYS A 191 10.28 3.01 9.52
C LYS A 191 8.90 2.57 9.01
N PRO A 192 8.15 1.77 9.79
CA PRO A 192 6.80 1.39 9.40
C PRO A 192 5.84 2.59 9.31
N ILE A 193 5.03 2.58 8.26
CA ILE A 193 4.03 3.60 7.91
C ILE A 193 2.67 2.93 7.90
N GLN A 194 1.70 3.53 8.58
CA GLN A 194 0.31 3.13 8.49
C GLN A 194 -0.36 3.85 7.34
N VAL A 195 -1.18 3.12 6.59
CA VAL A 195 -1.97 3.65 5.48
C VAL A 195 -3.41 3.20 5.65
N TRP A 196 -4.34 4.15 5.55
CA TRP A 196 -5.77 3.90 5.52
C TRP A 196 -6.34 4.39 4.20
N VAL A 197 -7.13 3.54 3.56
CA VAL A 197 -7.91 3.90 2.37
C VAL A 197 -9.37 3.56 2.63
N ASP A 198 -10.22 4.57 2.70
CA ASP A 198 -11.66 4.42 2.89
C ASP A 198 -12.39 4.91 1.64
N TYR A 199 -13.20 4.03 1.05
CA TYR A 199 -14.10 4.37 -0.04
C TYR A 199 -15.55 4.29 0.43
N GLU A 200 -16.24 5.43 0.40
CA GLU A 200 -17.64 5.55 0.81
C GLU A 200 -18.57 5.76 -0.40
N GLY A 201 -18.37 4.97 -1.46
CA GLY A 201 -19.25 4.93 -2.65
C GLY A 201 -19.11 6.10 -3.63
N THR A 202 -18.62 7.26 -3.18
CA THR A 202 -18.42 8.44 -4.03
C THR A 202 -17.13 9.20 -3.74
N VAL A 203 -16.50 8.94 -2.60
CA VAL A 203 -15.27 9.61 -2.16
C VAL A 203 -14.28 8.57 -1.68
N LEU A 204 -13.04 8.70 -2.13
CA LEU A 204 -11.88 7.94 -1.65
C LEU A 204 -11.04 8.83 -0.73
N ASN A 205 -10.95 8.43 0.53
CA ASN A 205 -10.11 9.09 1.52
C ASN A 205 -8.85 8.28 1.77
N VAL A 206 -7.70 8.92 1.66
CA VAL A 206 -6.39 8.33 1.95
C VAL A 206 -5.76 9.05 3.13
N SER A 207 -5.32 8.31 4.14
CA SER A 207 -4.57 8.84 5.28
C SER A 207 -3.30 8.02 5.46
N ILE A 208 -2.20 8.67 5.82
CA ILE A 208 -0.98 7.99 6.26
C ILE A 208 -0.57 8.53 7.62
N ALA A 209 0.19 7.75 8.41
CA ALA A 209 0.81 8.22 9.65
C ALA A 209 1.98 7.30 10.07
N PRO A 210 2.89 7.74 10.93
CA PRO A 210 3.85 6.85 11.59
C PRO A 210 3.17 5.74 12.39
N LEU A 211 3.89 4.65 12.66
CA LEU A 211 3.34 3.46 13.35
C LEU A 211 2.66 3.74 14.70
N GLU A 212 3.21 4.67 15.49
CA GLU A 212 2.71 4.98 16.84
C GLU A 212 1.60 6.04 16.85
N VAL A 213 1.22 6.56 15.68
CA VAL A 213 0.22 7.62 15.54
C VAL A 213 -1.10 7.00 15.14
N GLN A 214 -2.17 7.29 15.89
CA GLN A 214 -3.51 6.84 15.53
C GLN A 214 -3.95 7.43 14.18
N LYS A 215 -4.97 6.83 13.57
CA LYS A 215 -5.52 7.34 12.30
C LYS A 215 -5.86 8.84 12.41
N PRO A 216 -5.28 9.71 11.57
CA PRO A 216 -5.56 11.14 11.60
C PRO A 216 -7.04 11.46 11.44
N SER A 217 -7.55 12.47 12.14
CA SER A 217 -8.95 12.93 11.98
C SER A 217 -9.26 13.54 10.61
N ARG A 218 -8.21 13.99 9.89
CA ARG A 218 -8.30 14.57 8.55
C ARG A 218 -7.50 13.71 7.58
N PRO A 219 -8.10 13.28 6.46
CA PRO A 219 -7.36 12.53 5.46
C PRO A 219 -6.32 13.42 4.77
N LEU A 220 -5.23 12.80 4.30
CA LEU A 220 -4.24 13.47 3.48
C LEU A 220 -4.82 13.83 2.11
N LEU A 221 -5.57 12.90 1.50
CA LEU A 221 -6.30 13.09 0.25
C LEU A 221 -7.76 12.70 0.42
N SER A 222 -8.65 13.48 -0.17
CA SER A 222 -10.08 13.22 -0.25
C SER A 222 -10.52 13.46 -1.69
N GLN A 223 -10.62 12.39 -2.48
CA GLN A 223 -10.88 12.46 -3.92
C GLN A 223 -12.30 12.01 -4.24
N PRO A 224 -13.16 12.90 -4.80
CA PRO A 224 -14.41 12.48 -5.41
C PRO A 224 -14.13 11.55 -6.60
N ILE A 225 -14.64 10.33 -6.53
CA ILE A 225 -14.45 9.29 -7.55
C ILE A 225 -15.58 8.28 -7.53
N ASN A 226 -16.06 7.92 -8.72
CA ASN A 226 -17.06 6.87 -8.88
C ASN A 226 -16.40 5.58 -9.38
N LEU A 227 -16.06 4.67 -8.47
CA LEU A 227 -15.42 3.40 -8.81
C LEU A 227 -16.36 2.47 -9.59
N THR A 228 -17.68 2.64 -9.46
CA THR A 228 -18.64 1.93 -10.33
C THR A 228 -18.42 2.31 -11.79
N GLU A 229 -18.04 3.57 -12.07
CA GLU A 229 -17.75 4.04 -13.42
C GLU A 229 -16.37 3.60 -13.93
N VAL A 230 -15.38 3.52 -13.03
CA VAL A 230 -14.05 2.99 -13.34
C VAL A 230 -14.11 1.51 -13.72
N PHE A 231 -14.98 0.74 -13.04
CA PHE A 231 -15.11 -0.70 -13.19
C PHE A 231 -16.43 -1.17 -13.83
N ARG A 232 -17.08 -0.35 -14.67
CA ARG A 232 -18.45 -0.60 -15.22
C ARG A 232 -18.70 -2.00 -15.77
N ASN A 233 -17.69 -2.62 -16.38
CA ASN A 233 -17.81 -3.92 -17.04
C ASN A 233 -17.34 -5.10 -16.16
N SER A 234 -17.21 -4.89 -14.85
CA SER A 234 -16.70 -5.89 -13.92
C SER A 234 -17.77 -6.25 -12.91
N SER A 235 -17.95 -7.54 -12.64
CA SER A 235 -18.80 -8.03 -11.55
C SER A 235 -18.02 -8.32 -10.26
N ARG A 236 -16.69 -8.34 -10.35
CA ARG A 236 -15.78 -8.73 -9.28
C ARG A 236 -14.52 -7.88 -9.32
N LEU A 237 -13.99 -7.54 -8.15
CA LEU A 237 -12.73 -6.81 -8.00
C LEU A 237 -11.78 -7.59 -7.09
N PHE A 238 -10.49 -7.45 -7.33
CA PHE A 238 -9.43 -7.95 -6.47
C PHE A 238 -8.74 -6.78 -5.82
N VAL A 239 -8.29 -7.00 -4.59
CA VAL A 239 -7.52 -6.03 -3.82
C VAL A 239 -6.16 -6.61 -3.48
N GLY A 240 -5.14 -5.76 -3.50
CA GLY A 240 -3.77 -6.22 -3.32
C GLY A 240 -2.78 -5.07 -3.31
N PHE A 241 -1.53 -5.41 -3.58
CA PHE A 241 -0.42 -4.49 -3.63
C PHE A 241 0.42 -4.76 -4.87
N SER A 242 0.98 -3.70 -5.42
CA SER A 242 2.14 -3.75 -6.29
C SER A 242 3.28 -2.95 -5.70
N ALA A 243 4.48 -3.26 -6.14
CA ALA A 243 5.64 -2.44 -5.87
C ALA A 243 6.69 -2.65 -6.96
N SER A 244 7.57 -1.67 -7.14
CA SER A 244 8.62 -1.75 -8.15
C SER A 244 9.96 -1.18 -7.67
N THR A 245 11.01 -1.61 -8.36
CA THR A 245 12.34 -1.00 -8.28
C THR A 245 12.82 -0.59 -9.67
N GLY A 246 13.95 0.13 -9.70
CA GLY A 246 14.60 0.57 -10.92
C GLY A 246 16.08 0.77 -10.68
N ALA A 247 16.61 1.93 -11.07
CA ALA A 247 17.97 2.33 -10.69
C ALA A 247 18.07 2.61 -9.17
N ALA A 248 16.99 3.19 -8.61
CA ALA A 248 16.75 3.34 -7.20
C ALA A 248 16.06 2.07 -6.64
N VAL A 249 16.50 1.61 -5.47
CA VAL A 249 16.11 0.30 -4.91
C VAL A 249 15.88 0.35 -3.41
N SER A 250 14.80 -0.30 -2.98
CA SER A 250 14.43 -0.50 -1.58
C SER A 250 13.88 -1.90 -1.39
N ASP A 251 14.08 -2.49 -0.21
CA ASP A 251 13.18 -3.58 0.20
C ASP A 251 11.81 -2.98 0.54
N GLN A 252 10.75 -3.50 -0.06
CA GLN A 252 9.39 -2.97 0.06
C GLN A 252 8.51 -4.00 0.74
N TYR A 253 8.13 -3.73 1.99
CA TYR A 253 7.42 -4.68 2.84
C TYR A 253 5.99 -4.25 3.11
N ILE A 254 5.08 -5.23 3.17
CA ILE A 254 3.83 -5.14 3.91
C ILE A 254 4.02 -5.93 5.22
N VAL A 255 3.72 -5.27 6.33
CA VAL A 255 3.91 -5.78 7.69
C VAL A 255 2.61 -6.38 8.24
N GLY A 256 1.48 -5.73 7.96
CA GLY A 256 0.14 -6.21 8.29
C GLY A 256 -0.90 -5.57 7.38
N TRP A 257 -2.02 -6.25 7.20
CA TRP A 257 -3.08 -5.82 6.28
C TRP A 257 -4.46 -6.24 6.79
N SER A 258 -5.37 -5.28 6.90
CA SER A 258 -6.77 -5.49 7.23
C SER A 258 -7.65 -4.87 6.17
N PHE A 259 -8.71 -5.56 5.78
CA PHE A 259 -9.63 -5.12 4.75
C PHE A 259 -11.06 -5.48 5.13
N SER A 260 -12.00 -4.62 4.77
CA SER A 260 -13.43 -4.91 4.82
C SER A 260 -14.23 -4.14 3.78
N THR A 261 -15.22 -4.79 3.15
CA THR A 261 -16.27 -4.11 2.34
C THR A 261 -17.33 -3.39 3.18
N ASN A 262 -17.16 -3.36 4.50
CA ASN A 262 -18.04 -2.69 5.44
C ASN A 262 -17.18 -1.96 6.48
N ARG A 263 -17.18 -0.62 6.44
CA ARG A 263 -16.33 0.19 7.31
C ARG A 263 -16.48 -0.13 8.79
N GLY A 264 -17.70 -0.43 9.25
CA GLY A 264 -17.98 -0.75 10.66
C GLY A 264 -17.41 -2.08 11.15
N SER A 265 -16.93 -2.95 10.26
CA SER A 265 -16.38 -4.26 10.60
C SER A 265 -14.88 -4.39 10.34
N LEU A 266 -14.20 -3.32 9.93
CA LEU A 266 -12.75 -3.32 9.74
C LEU A 266 -12.06 -3.66 11.06
N GLN A 267 -11.32 -4.77 11.07
CA GLN A 267 -10.58 -5.20 12.25
C GLN A 267 -9.30 -4.38 12.37
N GLN A 268 -9.05 -3.78 13.53
CA GLN A 268 -7.81 -3.02 13.75
C GLN A 268 -6.59 -3.95 13.83
N LEU A 269 -5.47 -3.50 13.28
CA LEU A 269 -4.18 -4.15 13.47
C LEU A 269 -3.68 -3.87 14.89
N ASP A 270 -3.32 -4.91 15.63
CA ASP A 270 -2.65 -4.79 16.91
C ASP A 270 -1.17 -4.47 16.66
N ILE A 271 -0.85 -3.18 16.67
CA ILE A 271 0.48 -2.64 16.36
C ILE A 271 1.57 -3.28 17.24
N SER A 272 1.25 -3.59 18.51
CA SER A 272 2.20 -4.19 19.46
C SER A 272 2.64 -5.61 19.10
N ARG A 273 1.92 -6.27 18.18
CA ARG A 273 2.18 -7.65 17.73
C ARG A 273 2.69 -7.73 16.30
N LEU A 274 2.92 -6.60 15.65
CA LEU A 274 3.46 -6.59 14.29
C LEU A 274 4.93 -7.02 14.30
N VAL A 275 5.32 -7.73 13.24
CA VAL A 275 6.70 -8.18 13.04
C VAL A 275 7.60 -6.97 12.81
N GLU A 276 8.78 -6.97 13.41
CA GLU A 276 9.76 -5.90 13.24
C GLU A 276 10.31 -5.88 11.80
N VAL A 277 10.39 -4.67 11.23
CA VAL A 277 10.99 -4.46 9.91
C VAL A 277 12.52 -4.45 10.04
N PRO A 278 13.26 -5.18 9.17
CA PRO A 278 14.71 -5.12 9.17
C PRO A 278 15.21 -3.69 8.96
N HIS A 279 16.02 -3.19 9.91
CA HIS A 279 16.63 -1.88 9.79
C HIS A 279 17.88 -1.96 8.90
N SER A 280 18.03 -1.00 8.00
CA SER A 280 19.31 -0.70 7.36
C SER A 280 20.24 -0.10 8.43
N SER A 281 20.88 -0.98 9.21
CA SER A 281 21.81 -0.56 10.26
C SER A 281 23.00 0.10 9.58
N ALA A 282 23.15 1.42 9.71
CA ALA A 282 24.45 2.01 9.43
C ALA A 282 25.47 1.36 10.38
N PRO A 283 26.61 0.84 9.91
CA PRO A 283 27.73 0.69 10.83
C PRO A 283 27.98 2.11 11.34
N HIS A 284 27.95 2.29 12.66
CA HIS A 284 28.53 3.49 13.24
C HIS A 284 29.88 3.67 12.55
N LYS A 285 30.06 4.76 11.80
CA LYS A 285 31.38 5.13 11.30
C LYS A 285 32.20 5.38 12.57
N LYS A 286 32.87 4.35 13.08
CA LYS A 286 33.91 4.54 14.07
C LYS A 286 34.88 5.48 13.38
N LEU A 287 35.08 6.67 13.96
CA LEU A 287 36.14 7.56 13.50
C LEU A 287 37.40 6.69 13.40
N PRO A 288 38.13 6.70 12.27
CA PRO A 288 39.36 5.92 12.16
C PRO A 288 40.23 6.24 13.36
N THR A 289 40.81 5.24 14.03
CA THR A 289 41.64 5.45 15.23
C THR A 289 42.70 6.53 14.99
N LEU A 290 43.21 6.62 13.76
CA LEU A 290 44.14 7.66 13.33
C LEU A 290 43.60 9.09 13.46
N VAL A 291 42.31 9.31 13.18
CA VAL A 291 41.64 10.61 13.32
C VAL A 291 41.46 10.97 14.80
N ILE A 292 41.12 9.99 15.64
CA ILE A 292 41.04 10.20 17.10
C ILE A 292 42.42 10.58 17.66
N VAL A 293 43.47 9.85 17.25
CA VAL A 293 44.86 10.16 17.62
C VAL A 293 45.27 11.55 17.12
N LEU A 294 44.90 11.91 15.88
CA LEU A 294 45.22 13.24 15.33
C LEU A 294 44.56 14.37 16.13
N LEU A 295 43.29 14.19 16.51
CA LEU A 295 42.54 15.15 17.33
C LEU A 295 43.14 15.30 18.74
N LEU A 296 43.58 14.20 19.33
CA LEU A 296 44.29 14.22 20.63
C LEU A 296 45.65 14.89 20.50
N CYS A 297 46.45 14.60 19.47
CA CYS A 297 47.72 15.28 19.25
C CYS A 297 47.54 16.79 19.03
N LEU A 298 46.51 17.19 18.28
CA LEU A 298 46.20 18.61 18.06
C LEU A 298 45.85 19.32 19.37
N SER A 299 45.08 18.69 20.25
CA SER A 299 44.71 19.30 21.54
C SER A 299 45.92 19.49 22.45
N PHE A 300 46.88 18.56 22.47
CA PHE A 300 48.15 18.73 23.19
C PHE A 300 49.01 19.87 22.64
N VAL A 301 49.08 20.03 21.31
CA VAL A 301 49.82 21.14 20.68
C VAL A 301 49.19 22.49 21.02
N VAL A 302 47.86 22.59 20.97
CA VAL A 302 47.14 23.82 21.33
C VAL A 302 47.36 24.18 22.81
N LEU A 303 47.29 23.19 23.71
CA LEU A 303 47.57 23.41 25.14
C LEU A 303 49.02 23.86 25.40
N TYR A 304 49.98 23.33 24.65
CA TYR A 304 51.39 23.74 24.75
C TYR A 304 51.63 25.17 24.24
N VAL A 305 50.92 25.61 23.20
CA VAL A 305 51.05 26.98 22.65
C VAL A 305 50.37 28.03 23.55
N LEU A 306 49.36 27.62 24.33
CA LEU A 306 48.60 28.50 25.22
C LEU A 306 49.16 28.58 26.65
N ALA A 307 50.16 27.76 27.00
CA ALA A 307 50.84 27.75 28.30
C ALA A 307 52.14 28.58 28.25
#